data_AF-A0A0F9BPR7-F1
#
_entry.id   AF-A0A0F9BPR7-F1
#
_cell.length_a   1.000
_cell.length_b   1.000
_cell.length_c   1.000
_cell.angle_alpha   90.00
_cell.angle_beta   90.00
_cell.angle_gamma   90.00
#
_symmetry.space_group_name_H-M   'P 1'
#
loop_
_entity.id
_entity.type
_entity.pdbx_description
1 polymer ?
#
loop_
_entity_poly.entity_id
_entity_poly.type
_entity_poly.pdbx_seq_one_letter_code
_entity_poly.pdbx_strand_id
1 'polypeptide(L)'
;MSTITSGGIERDKRVHQLSPHEWGCNPATDYWANFNEADMAAAGGKDLADDGWDASGFSYLAGSGAALLSTTTKGTTGGLNFDAVGDYLISPHIFGDWAHALLAQQFLGYFPTTLNMECVARFAAGIDEEATGFGFVQDGTDANALVKADWMAGITVDGTN
;
A
#
# COMPACT_ATOMS: atom_id res chain seq x y z
N MET A 1 32.03 -38.60 -9.29
CA MET A 1 31.59 -37.34 -8.67
C MET A 1 30.24 -37.03 -9.29
N SER A 2 29.16 -37.42 -8.64
CA SER A 2 27.80 -37.34 -9.19
C SER A 2 27.16 -36.05 -8.72
N THR A 3 26.83 -35.16 -9.65
CA THR A 3 26.09 -33.93 -9.38
C THR A 3 24.62 -34.30 -9.16
N ILE A 4 24.16 -34.19 -7.91
CA ILE A 4 22.74 -34.24 -7.59
C ILE A 4 22.19 -32.85 -7.92
N THR A 5 21.59 -32.69 -9.10
CA THR A 5 20.68 -31.57 -9.37
C THR A 5 19.34 -31.92 -8.72
N SER A 6 19.21 -31.61 -7.42
CA SER A 6 17.90 -31.58 -6.80
C SER A 6 17.14 -30.43 -7.44
N GLY A 7 16.21 -30.76 -8.36
CA GLY A 7 15.07 -29.91 -8.69
C GLY A 7 14.18 -29.75 -7.45
N GLY A 8 14.74 -29.18 -6.39
CA GLY A 8 14.02 -28.77 -5.21
C GLY A 8 13.10 -27.64 -5.64
N ILE A 9 11.84 -27.75 -5.25
CA ILE A 9 10.93 -26.61 -5.25
C ILE A 9 11.70 -25.47 -4.58
N GLU A 10 12.09 -24.46 -5.36
CA GLU A 10 12.58 -23.22 -4.78
C GLU A 10 11.43 -22.70 -3.93
N ARG A 11 11.55 -22.87 -2.61
CA ARG A 11 10.66 -22.20 -1.69
C ARG A 11 10.87 -20.72 -1.95
N ASP A 12 9.79 -20.05 -2.31
CA ASP A 12 9.77 -18.60 -2.48
C ASP A 12 10.47 -17.97 -1.26
N LYS A 13 11.62 -17.34 -1.46
CA LYS A 13 12.43 -16.77 -0.37
C LYS A 13 11.93 -15.39 0.05
N ARG A 14 10.74 -15.02 -0.44
CA ARG A 14 10.06 -13.79 -0.11
C ARG A 14 9.80 -13.71 1.38
N VAL A 15 10.14 -12.54 1.93
CA VAL A 15 9.82 -12.15 3.29
C VAL A 15 8.64 -11.20 3.20
N HIS A 16 7.53 -11.59 3.80
CA HIS A 16 6.31 -10.82 3.77
C HIS A 16 6.17 -10.02 5.06
N GLN A 17 6.07 -8.69 4.94
CA GLN A 17 5.64 -7.83 6.01
C GLN A 17 4.12 -7.63 5.90
N LEU A 18 3.38 -8.24 6.83
CA LEU A 18 1.92 -8.25 6.83
C LEU A 18 1.29 -7.04 7.54
N SER A 19 2.06 -6.37 8.41
CA SER A 19 1.58 -5.25 9.22
C SER A 19 2.08 -3.91 8.67
N PRO A 20 1.18 -2.98 8.28
CA PRO A 20 1.53 -1.61 7.87
C PRO A 20 2.38 -0.84 8.88
N HIS A 21 2.17 -1.07 10.17
CA HIS A 21 2.90 -0.43 11.27
C HIS A 21 4.40 -0.79 11.29
N GLU A 22 4.78 -1.88 10.64
CA GLU A 22 6.15 -2.37 10.66
C GLU A 22 6.91 -2.10 9.37
N TRP A 23 6.28 -1.43 8.39
CA TRP A 23 6.90 -1.17 7.09
C TRP A 23 8.17 -0.33 7.20
N GLY A 24 8.21 0.63 8.14
CA GLY A 24 9.36 1.50 8.36
C GLY A 24 10.50 0.89 9.20
N CYS A 25 10.26 -0.23 9.89
CA CYS A 25 11.23 -0.78 10.84
C CYS A 25 11.67 -2.22 10.54
N ASN A 26 10.92 -2.96 9.72
CA ASN A 26 11.19 -4.34 9.39
C ASN A 26 11.47 -4.53 7.89
N PRO A 27 12.65 -5.05 7.53
CA PRO A 27 12.99 -5.27 6.13
C PRO A 27 12.27 -6.50 5.57
N ALA A 28 11.68 -6.33 4.39
CA ALA A 28 10.92 -7.37 3.69
C ALA A 28 11.09 -7.24 2.17
N THR A 29 10.63 -8.26 1.43
CA THR A 29 10.55 -8.23 -0.04
C THR A 29 9.16 -7.89 -0.53
N ASP A 30 8.15 -8.15 0.29
CA ASP A 30 6.73 -7.97 -0.03
C ASP A 30 6.04 -7.32 1.16
N TYR A 31 5.39 -6.19 0.90
CA TYR A 31 4.75 -5.36 1.91
C TYR A 31 3.24 -5.38 1.67
N TRP A 32 2.49 -5.77 2.69
CA TRP A 32 1.03 -5.91 2.63
C TRP A 32 0.38 -4.88 3.54
N ALA A 33 -0.65 -4.23 3.00
CA ALA A 33 -1.49 -3.32 3.75
C ALA A 33 -2.96 -3.64 3.52
N ASN A 34 -3.65 -3.95 4.60
CA ASN A 34 -5.09 -4.10 4.61
C ASN A 34 -5.68 -3.10 5.59
N PHE A 35 -6.31 -2.06 5.05
CA PHE A 35 -6.82 -0.96 5.85
C PHE A 35 -8.26 -1.20 6.36
N ASN A 36 -8.83 -2.38 6.15
CA ASN A 36 -10.08 -2.78 6.79
C ASN A 36 -9.94 -2.92 8.33
N GLU A 37 -8.72 -3.18 8.79
CA GLU A 37 -8.25 -3.30 10.17
C GLU A 37 -7.43 -2.08 10.60
N ALA A 38 -7.41 -0.99 9.80
CA ALA A 38 -6.82 0.26 10.21
C ALA A 38 -7.67 0.83 11.36
N ASP A 39 -7.32 0.45 12.58
CA ASP A 39 -7.81 1.07 13.79
C ASP A 39 -7.37 2.53 13.72
N MET A 40 -8.30 3.47 13.52
CA MET A 40 -8.05 4.83 13.92
C MET A 40 -7.87 4.76 15.43
N ALA A 41 -6.61 4.66 15.86
CA ALA A 41 -6.25 4.40 17.24
C ALA A 41 -7.23 5.09 18.20
N ALA A 42 -8.01 4.30 18.93
CA ALA A 42 -8.77 4.83 20.06
C ALA A 42 -7.78 5.60 20.95
N ALA A 43 -8.20 6.74 21.53
CA ALA A 43 -7.31 7.65 22.27
C ALA A 43 -6.29 6.88 23.14
N GLY A 44 -5.02 6.87 22.70
CA GLY A 44 -3.92 6.13 23.34
C GLY A 44 -3.33 4.93 22.57
N GLY A 45 -3.87 4.54 21.42
CA GLY A 45 -3.20 3.63 20.47
C GLY A 45 -2.20 4.39 19.57
N LYS A 46 -1.31 3.66 18.90
CA LYS A 46 -0.44 4.23 17.86
C LYS A 46 -1.19 4.28 16.54
N ASP A 47 -1.30 5.46 15.95
CA ASP A 47 -1.78 5.57 14.59
C ASP A 47 -0.66 5.21 13.59
N LEU A 48 -0.97 5.16 12.29
CA LEU A 48 0.06 4.90 11.28
C LEU A 48 1.10 6.03 11.22
N ALA A 49 0.73 7.26 11.61
CA ALA A 49 1.64 8.40 11.61
C ALA A 49 2.76 8.22 12.64
N ASP A 50 2.46 7.62 13.80
CA ASP A 50 3.45 7.24 14.82
C ASP A 50 4.49 6.22 14.33
N ASP A 51 4.17 5.47 13.27
CA ASP A 51 5.05 4.45 12.66
C ASP A 51 5.62 4.91 11.30
N GLY A 52 5.62 6.22 11.05
CA GLY A 52 6.33 6.86 9.94
C GLY A 52 5.54 7.00 8.64
N TRP A 53 4.24 6.76 8.67
CA TRP A 53 3.36 7.11 7.55
C TRP A 53 3.09 8.62 7.54
N ASP A 54 3.00 9.23 6.36
CA ASP A 54 2.48 10.59 6.22
C ASP A 54 1.02 10.49 5.79
N ALA A 55 0.12 11.11 6.55
CA ALA A 55 -1.31 10.89 6.48
C ALA A 55 -2.07 12.20 6.71
N SER A 56 -3.07 12.48 5.88
CA SER A 56 -3.95 13.64 6.05
C SER A 56 -5.37 13.38 5.56
N GLY A 57 -6.34 13.92 6.30
CA GLY A 57 -7.70 14.19 5.85
C GLY A 57 -8.66 13.01 5.70
N PHE A 58 -8.16 11.78 5.57
CA PHE A 58 -9.03 10.60 5.41
C PHE A 58 -9.76 10.17 6.70
N SER A 59 -10.84 9.42 6.50
CA SER A 59 -11.61 8.79 7.58
C SER A 59 -11.70 7.27 7.42
N TYR A 60 -11.95 6.55 8.51
CA TYR A 60 -12.29 5.12 8.43
C TYR A 60 -13.76 4.92 8.07
N LEU A 61 -14.02 4.22 6.97
CA LEU A 61 -15.34 3.77 6.58
C LEU A 61 -15.56 2.34 7.08
N ALA A 62 -16.48 2.19 8.03
CA ALA A 62 -16.81 0.89 8.59
C ALA A 62 -17.34 -0.08 7.52
N GLY A 63 -16.88 -1.32 7.61
CA GLY A 63 -17.46 -2.42 6.87
C GLY A 63 -18.90 -2.71 7.31
N SER A 64 -19.60 -3.47 6.49
CA SER A 64 -20.95 -3.94 6.77
C SER A 64 -20.99 -5.46 6.73
N GLY A 65 -21.71 -6.07 7.67
CA GLY A 65 -21.99 -7.50 7.63
C GLY A 65 -22.98 -7.84 6.50
N ALA A 66 -23.00 -9.11 6.12
CA ALA A 66 -24.05 -9.68 5.28
C ALA A 66 -24.51 -11.02 5.83
N ALA A 67 -25.61 -11.53 5.28
CA ALA A 67 -26.03 -12.89 5.60
C ALA A 67 -24.97 -13.89 5.12
N LEU A 68 -24.69 -14.88 5.96
CA LEU A 68 -23.68 -15.90 5.70
C LEU A 68 -23.92 -16.58 4.34
N LEU A 69 -22.87 -16.62 3.50
CA LEU A 69 -22.89 -17.20 2.15
C LEU A 69 -23.96 -16.62 1.20
N SER A 70 -24.44 -15.41 1.47
CA SER A 70 -25.48 -14.78 0.65
C SER A 70 -24.94 -14.29 -0.70
N THR A 71 -25.68 -14.62 -1.76
CA THR A 71 -25.46 -14.05 -3.10
C THR A 71 -26.19 -12.72 -3.30
N THR A 72 -27.15 -12.39 -2.44
CA THR A 72 -28.03 -11.21 -2.56
C THR A 72 -27.68 -10.09 -1.59
N THR A 73 -27.19 -10.40 -0.40
CA THR A 73 -26.64 -9.42 0.56
C THR A 73 -25.12 -9.55 0.55
N LYS A 74 -24.44 -8.46 0.21
CA LYS A 74 -22.98 -8.39 0.16
C LYS A 74 -22.53 -7.44 1.25
N GLY A 75 -21.66 -7.95 2.12
CA GLY A 75 -21.00 -7.11 3.11
C GLY A 75 -19.94 -6.28 2.41
N THR A 76 -19.47 -5.26 3.12
CA THR A 76 -18.31 -4.46 2.72
C THR A 76 -17.21 -4.70 3.73
N THR A 77 -15.96 -4.78 3.26
CA THR A 77 -14.81 -4.96 4.16
C THR A 77 -14.50 -3.73 4.98
N GLY A 78 -15.00 -2.55 4.58
CA GLY A 78 -14.56 -1.26 5.13
C GLY A 78 -13.19 -0.87 4.60
N GLY A 79 -12.67 0.26 5.04
CA GLY A 79 -11.36 0.78 4.63
C GLY A 79 -11.21 2.27 4.87
N LEU A 80 -10.25 2.89 4.20
CA LEU A 80 -10.05 4.34 4.23
C LEU A 80 -10.92 5.01 3.19
N ASN A 81 -11.52 6.14 3.58
CA ASN A 81 -12.30 7.02 2.74
C ASN A 81 -11.56 8.35 2.61
N PHE A 82 -11.15 8.67 1.38
CA PHE A 82 -10.56 9.94 0.98
C PHE A 82 -11.69 10.75 0.34
N ASP A 83 -12.21 11.74 1.04
CA ASP A 83 -13.41 12.52 0.68
C ASP A 83 -13.17 14.02 0.57
N ALA A 84 -11.90 14.44 0.59
CA ALA A 84 -11.52 15.80 0.28
C ALA A 84 -10.27 15.87 -0.59
N VAL A 85 -10.17 16.98 -1.34
CA VAL A 85 -8.96 17.33 -2.10
C VAL A 85 -7.80 17.49 -1.12
N GLY A 86 -6.72 16.75 -1.37
CA GLY A 86 -5.54 16.77 -0.52
C GLY A 86 -5.57 15.75 0.61
N ASP A 87 -6.56 14.85 0.65
CA ASP A 87 -6.46 13.66 1.48
C ASP A 87 -5.41 12.71 0.89
N TYR A 88 -4.58 12.14 1.75
CA TYR A 88 -3.53 11.23 1.31
C TYR A 88 -3.09 10.26 2.40
N LEU A 89 -2.48 9.17 1.95
CA LEU A 89 -1.75 8.24 2.78
C LEU A 89 -0.48 7.81 2.03
N ILE A 90 0.67 8.13 2.60
CA ILE A 90 1.99 7.84 2.05
C ILE A 90 2.73 6.91 3.03
N SER A 91 3.21 5.78 2.52
CA SER A 91 3.97 4.81 3.31
C SER A 91 5.34 5.36 3.72
N PRO A 92 5.94 4.81 4.80
CA PRO A 92 7.37 4.96 5.06
C PRO A 92 8.21 4.49 3.86
N HIS A 93 9.48 4.86 3.84
CA HIS A 93 10.41 4.41 2.80
C HIS A 93 10.63 2.89 2.85
N ILE A 94 9.93 2.15 1.99
CA ILE A 94 10.07 0.68 1.87
C ILE A 94 11.16 0.27 0.86
N PHE A 95 11.45 1.11 -0.13
CA PHE A 95 12.51 0.92 -1.13
C PHE A 95 13.13 2.29 -1.46
N GLY A 96 13.90 2.84 -0.52
CA GLY A 96 14.43 4.20 -0.65
C GLY A 96 15.78 4.31 -1.35
N ASP A 97 16.61 3.26 -1.31
CA ASP A 97 18.00 3.36 -1.75
C ASP A 97 18.64 2.02 -2.15
N TRP A 98 19.91 2.11 -2.55
CA TRP A 98 20.73 0.96 -2.89
C TRP A 98 20.88 -0.04 -1.73
N ALA A 99 20.86 0.42 -0.48
CA ALA A 99 21.01 -0.45 0.68
C ALA A 99 19.77 -1.35 0.85
N HIS A 100 18.56 -0.83 0.65
CA HIS A 100 17.34 -1.64 0.64
C HIS A 100 17.34 -2.68 -0.49
N ALA A 101 17.85 -2.32 -1.68
CA ALA A 101 17.97 -3.28 -2.79
C ALA A 101 18.96 -4.42 -2.49
N LEU A 102 20.09 -4.12 -1.81
CA LEU A 102 21.02 -5.14 -1.34
C LEU A 102 20.42 -6.02 -0.24
N LEU A 103 19.57 -5.46 0.62
CA LEU A 103 18.88 -6.21 1.67
C LEU A 103 17.83 -7.16 1.07
N ALA A 104 17.03 -6.68 0.13
CA ALA A 104 16.13 -7.52 -0.65
C ALA A 104 16.89 -8.62 -1.41
N GLN A 105 18.08 -8.32 -1.95
CA GLN A 105 18.95 -9.32 -2.58
C GLN A 105 19.36 -10.43 -1.60
N GLN A 106 19.60 -10.13 -0.33
CA GLN A 106 19.94 -11.15 0.67
C GLN A 106 18.79 -12.14 0.89
N PHE A 107 17.54 -11.66 0.86
CA PHE A 107 16.36 -12.52 0.97
C PHE A 107 16.13 -13.31 -0.33
N LEU A 108 16.03 -12.62 -1.46
CA LEU A 108 15.69 -13.20 -2.76
C LEU A 108 16.80 -14.12 -3.30
N GLY A 109 18.06 -13.87 -2.95
CA GLY A 109 19.23 -14.55 -3.52
C GLY A 109 19.65 -14.03 -4.89
N TYR A 110 18.96 -13.01 -5.42
CA TYR A 110 19.27 -12.30 -6.65
C TYR A 110 18.91 -10.82 -6.49
N PHE A 111 19.53 -9.94 -7.28
CA PHE A 111 19.27 -8.51 -7.21
C PHE A 111 17.88 -8.20 -7.80
N PRO A 112 17.01 -7.46 -7.10
CA PRO A 112 15.67 -7.14 -7.60
C PRO A 112 15.77 -6.23 -8.85
N THR A 113 14.97 -6.53 -9.87
CA THR A 113 14.95 -5.78 -11.15
C THR A 113 13.62 -5.09 -11.43
N THR A 114 12.58 -5.43 -10.66
CA THR A 114 11.25 -4.86 -10.80
C THR A 114 10.69 -4.53 -9.43
N LEU A 115 9.87 -3.48 -9.38
CA LEU A 115 9.05 -3.11 -8.24
C LEU A 115 7.60 -3.10 -8.74
N ASN A 116 6.74 -3.85 -8.08
CA ASN A 116 5.35 -4.03 -8.51
C ASN A 116 4.42 -3.66 -7.35
N MET A 117 3.29 -3.02 -7.68
CA MET A 117 2.22 -2.72 -6.73
C MET A 117 0.92 -3.34 -7.23
N GLU A 118 0.24 -4.06 -6.35
CA GLU A 118 -1.13 -4.50 -6.55
C GLU A 118 -2.02 -3.77 -5.55
N CYS A 119 -3.05 -3.07 -6.04
CA CYS A 119 -3.99 -2.32 -5.22
C CYS A 119 -5.42 -2.71 -5.58
N VAL A 120 -6.17 -3.13 -4.58
CA VAL A 120 -7.61 -3.40 -4.70
C VAL A 120 -8.34 -2.29 -3.96
N ALA A 121 -8.79 -1.30 -4.71
CA ALA A 121 -9.49 -0.14 -4.19
C ALA A 121 -10.64 0.30 -5.09
N ARG A 122 -11.56 1.10 -4.52
CA ARG A 122 -12.59 1.79 -5.30
C ARG A 122 -12.03 3.14 -5.75
N PHE A 123 -11.85 3.31 -7.05
CA PHE A 123 -11.62 4.64 -7.62
C PHE A 123 -12.95 5.42 -7.64
N ALA A 124 -12.95 6.64 -7.09
CA ALA A 124 -14.06 7.57 -7.18
C ALA A 124 -13.52 8.95 -7.57
N ALA A 125 -14.21 9.64 -8.46
CA ALA A 125 -13.92 11.02 -8.81
C ALA A 125 -15.24 11.72 -9.12
N GLY A 126 -15.36 12.96 -8.66
CA GLY A 126 -16.55 13.80 -8.79
C GLY A 126 -16.18 15.19 -9.26
N ILE A 127 -17.16 16.09 -9.32
CA ILE A 127 -16.94 17.49 -9.74
C ILE A 127 -16.17 18.30 -8.68
N ASP A 128 -16.23 17.87 -7.42
CA ASP A 128 -15.54 18.51 -6.30
C ASP A 128 -14.24 17.79 -5.90
N GLU A 129 -14.06 16.53 -6.34
CA GLU A 129 -12.93 15.65 -6.07
C GLU A 129 -12.46 15.05 -7.40
N GLU A 130 -11.66 15.82 -8.14
CA GLU A 130 -11.41 15.58 -9.56
C GLU A 130 -10.48 14.39 -9.83
N ALA A 131 -9.80 13.83 -8.81
CA ALA A 131 -8.86 12.74 -8.99
C ALA A 131 -8.78 11.76 -7.79
N THR A 132 -8.58 10.48 -8.09
CA THR A 132 -8.13 9.45 -7.13
C THR A 132 -7.08 8.59 -7.79
N GLY A 133 -6.00 8.25 -7.08
CA GLY A 133 -4.90 7.45 -7.62
C GLY A 133 -4.10 6.66 -6.59
N PHE A 134 -3.33 5.70 -7.09
CA PHE A 134 -2.34 4.93 -6.32
C PHE A 134 -1.06 4.79 -7.14
N GLY A 135 0.10 4.80 -6.50
CA GLY A 135 1.35 4.56 -7.22
C GLY A 135 2.58 4.69 -6.35
N PHE A 136 3.73 4.74 -7.02
CA PHE A 136 5.01 4.99 -6.38
C PHE A 136 5.34 6.47 -6.47
N VAL A 137 5.85 7.00 -5.36
CA VAL A 137 6.41 8.35 -5.29
C VAL A 137 7.90 8.26 -4.95
N GLN A 138 8.71 9.13 -5.54
CA GLN A 138 10.13 9.19 -5.23
C GLN A 138 10.32 9.72 -3.80
N ASP A 139 11.36 9.25 -3.11
CA ASP A 139 11.74 9.81 -1.80
C ASP A 139 11.92 11.34 -1.85
N GLY A 140 11.44 12.03 -0.81
CA GLY A 140 11.39 13.51 -0.71
C GLY A 140 10.13 14.16 -1.33
N THR A 141 9.16 13.36 -1.77
CA THR A 141 7.84 13.82 -2.23
C THR A 141 7.00 14.26 -1.03
N ASP A 142 6.59 15.53 -0.99
CA ASP A 142 5.61 16.04 -0.02
C ASP A 142 4.17 15.88 -0.56
N ALA A 143 3.17 16.16 0.28
CA ALA A 143 1.76 16.15 -0.11
C ALA A 143 1.46 16.97 -1.39
N ASN A 144 2.26 18.00 -1.68
CA ASN A 144 2.08 18.84 -2.86
C ASN A 144 2.49 18.15 -4.17
N ALA A 145 3.35 17.14 -4.12
CA ALA A 145 3.74 16.39 -5.30
C ALA A 145 2.72 15.31 -5.70
N LEU A 146 1.77 14.95 -4.82
CA LEU A 146 0.59 14.15 -5.19
C LEU A 146 -0.38 14.88 -6.14
N VAL A 147 -0.34 16.22 -6.13
CA VAL A 147 -1.16 17.08 -7.01
C VAL A 147 -0.72 17.00 -8.48
N LYS A 148 0.45 16.39 -8.77
CA LYS A 148 0.95 16.16 -10.13
C LYS A 148 0.83 14.68 -10.50
N ALA A 149 -0.39 14.29 -10.87
CA ALA A 149 -0.85 12.93 -11.12
C ALA A 149 -0.15 12.13 -12.26
N ASP A 150 1.04 12.51 -12.72
CA ASP A 150 1.74 11.80 -13.81
C ASP A 150 2.40 10.49 -13.36
N TRP A 151 2.56 10.26 -12.05
CA TRP A 151 3.33 9.12 -11.50
C TRP A 151 2.47 8.05 -10.83
N MET A 152 1.14 8.25 -10.82
CA MET A 152 0.19 7.34 -10.19
C MET A 152 -0.80 6.81 -11.22
N ALA A 153 -1.26 5.58 -11.04
CA ALA A 153 -2.43 5.10 -11.76
C ALA A 153 -3.68 5.73 -11.12
N GLY A 154 -4.44 6.52 -11.88
CA GLY A 154 -5.59 7.23 -11.35
C GLY A 154 -6.72 7.42 -12.37
N ILE A 155 -7.84 7.94 -11.87
CA ILE A 155 -8.98 8.40 -12.68
C ILE A 155 -9.18 9.90 -12.44
N THR A 156 -9.56 10.63 -13.48
CA THR A 156 -9.94 12.06 -13.43
C THR A 156 -11.23 12.28 -14.22
N VAL A 157 -12.03 13.29 -13.84
CA VAL A 157 -13.32 13.61 -14.49
C VAL A 157 -13.25 14.85 -15.38
N ASP A 158 -12.10 15.52 -15.46
CA ASP A 158 -11.95 16.84 -16.10
C ASP A 158 -10.67 17.00 -16.94
N GLY A 159 -10.08 15.89 -17.38
CA GLY A 159 -8.80 15.84 -18.08
C GLY A 159 -8.60 16.88 -19.20
N THR A 160 -7.61 17.76 -18.99
CA THR A 160 -6.52 17.85 -19.97
C THR A 160 -5.31 17.23 -19.30
N ASN A 161 -4.94 16.02 -19.75
CA ASN A 161 -3.71 15.34 -19.32
C ASN A 161 -2.48 16.24 -19.52
#